data_AF-A0AAW0GV44-F1
#
_entry.id   AF-A0AAW0GV44-F1
#
_cell.length_a   1.000
_cell.length_b   1.000
_cell.length_c   1.000
_cell.angle_alpha   90.00
_cell.angle_beta   90.00
_cell.angle_gamma   90.00
#
_symmetry.space_group_name_H-M   'P 1'
#
loop_
_entity.id
_entity.type
_entity.pdbx_description
1 polymer ?
#
loop_
_entity_poly.entity_id
_entity_poly.type
_entity_poly.pdbx_seq_one_letter_code
_entity_poly.pdbx_strand_id
1 'polypeptide(L)'
;LEGKWVTIAVAADNVDKIEEGGPLRFYFRELTCNEECSQMEITLYVNVNNQCSQTKITAYRQEDVEGDNVFKPLFATEDIIFFAGENVDRASRKTKLIFVL
;
A
#
# COMPACT_ATOMS: atom_id res chain seq x y z
N LEU A 1 -12.86 -6.80 1.29
CA LEU A 1 -11.62 -6.12 0.83
C LEU A 1 -11.50 -6.16 -0.67
N GLU A 2 -11.84 -7.28 -1.32
CA GLU A 2 -11.85 -7.36 -2.78
C GLU A 2 -12.76 -6.31 -3.43
N GLY A 3 -12.27 -5.68 -4.51
CA GLY A 3 -13.02 -4.68 -5.24
C GLY A 3 -12.15 -3.56 -5.83
N LYS A 4 -12.83 -2.58 -6.43
CA LYS A 4 -12.21 -1.36 -6.92
C LYS A 4 -12.08 -0.35 -5.79
N TRP A 5 -10.89 0.22 -5.66
CA TRP A 5 -10.54 1.14 -4.58
C TRP A 5 -9.77 2.32 -5.15
N VAL A 6 -9.87 3.48 -4.50
CA VAL A 6 -9.13 4.69 -4.86
C VAL A 6 -8.45 5.21 -3.61
N THR A 7 -7.16 5.53 -3.70
CA THR A 7 -6.47 6.15 -2.56
C THR A 7 -7.06 7.53 -2.26
N ILE A 8 -7.62 7.69 -1.06
CA ILE A 8 -8.21 8.94 -0.56
C ILE A 8 -7.13 9.76 0.17
N ALA A 9 -6.35 9.11 1.02
CA ALA A 9 -5.33 9.77 1.82
C ALA A 9 -4.14 8.84 2.08
N VAL A 10 -2.94 9.44 2.20
CA VAL A 10 -1.73 8.78 2.66
C VAL A 10 -1.05 9.72 3.66
N ALA A 11 -0.68 9.21 4.82
CA ALA A 11 0.10 9.91 5.84
C ALA A 11 1.31 9.05 6.20
N ALA A 12 2.46 9.68 6.42
CA ALA A 12 3.70 9.01 6.79
C ALA A 12 4.53 9.87 7.73
N ASP A 13 5.35 9.23 8.57
CA ASP A 13 6.33 9.91 9.42
C ASP A 13 7.52 10.49 8.62
N ASN A 14 7.91 9.83 7.53
CA ASN A 14 8.82 10.35 6.52
C ASN A 14 8.03 10.95 5.35
N VAL A 15 7.70 12.23 5.45
CA VAL A 15 6.85 12.94 4.48
C VAL A 15 7.42 12.89 3.05
N ASP A 16 8.76 12.93 2.90
CA ASP A 16 9.45 12.83 1.60
C ASP A 16 9.10 11.55 0.81
N LYS A 17 8.63 10.50 1.49
CA LYS A 17 8.24 9.24 0.83
C LYS A 17 6.88 9.32 0.12
N ILE A 18 6.02 10.27 0.51
CA ILE A 18 4.62 10.38 0.05
C ILE A 18 4.32 11.70 -0.68
N GLU A 19 5.28 12.62 -0.72
CA GLU A 19 5.24 13.80 -1.59
C GLU A 19 5.27 13.41 -3.08
N GLU A 20 5.04 14.39 -3.96
CA GLU A 20 5.08 14.15 -5.40
C GLU A 20 6.43 13.58 -5.85
N GLY A 21 6.40 12.45 -6.56
CA GLY A 21 7.60 11.69 -6.93
C GLY A 21 8.14 10.76 -5.84
N GLY A 22 7.56 10.79 -4.63
CA GLY A 22 7.88 9.89 -3.54
C GLY A 22 7.48 8.43 -3.85
N PRO A 23 8.31 7.44 -3.50
CA PRO A 23 8.10 6.04 -3.88
C PRO A 23 6.90 5.38 -3.20
N LEU A 24 6.39 5.95 -2.10
CA LEU A 24 5.22 5.47 -1.37
C LEU A 24 3.98 6.32 -1.64
N ARG A 25 4.04 7.22 -2.63
CA ARG A 25 2.87 7.92 -3.16
C ARG A 25 2.19 7.06 -4.22
N PHE A 26 1.44 6.08 -3.77
CA PHE A 26 0.69 5.16 -4.61
C PHE A 26 -0.77 5.58 -4.79
N TYR A 27 -1.37 5.14 -5.89
CA TYR A 27 -2.77 5.37 -6.21
C TYR A 27 -3.44 4.03 -6.54
N PHE A 28 -4.14 3.45 -5.56
CA PHE A 28 -4.85 2.18 -5.70
C PHE A 28 -5.91 2.22 -6.80
N ARG A 29 -6.16 1.06 -7.39
CA ARG A 29 -7.23 0.86 -8.39
C ARG A 29 -8.05 -0.38 -8.10
N GLU A 30 -7.41 -1.46 -7.69
CA GLU A 30 -8.07 -2.74 -7.51
C GLU A 30 -7.32 -3.59 -6.49
N LEU A 31 -8.08 -4.32 -5.68
CA LEU A 31 -7.60 -5.34 -4.76
C LEU A 31 -8.34 -6.63 -5.10
N THR A 32 -7.59 -7.69 -5.37
CA THR A 32 -8.10 -9.03 -5.63
C THR A 32 -7.58 -9.98 -4.56
N CYS A 33 -8.48 -10.77 -3.98
CA CYS A 33 -8.12 -11.81 -3.02
C CYS A 33 -8.04 -13.15 -3.72
N ASN A 34 -6.87 -13.78 -3.66
CA ASN A 34 -6.64 -15.13 -4.14
C ASN A 34 -6.45 -16.06 -2.93
N GLU A 35 -6.71 -17.36 -3.10
CA GLU A 35 -6.42 -18.39 -2.09
C GLU A 35 -6.95 -18.03 -0.68
N GLU A 36 -8.26 -17.74 -0.57
CA GLU A 36 -8.89 -17.33 0.71
C GLU A 36 -8.27 -16.04 1.32
N CYS A 37 -7.85 -15.13 0.44
CA CYS A 37 -7.10 -13.91 0.76
C CYS A 37 -5.75 -14.18 1.46
N SER A 38 -5.17 -15.39 1.33
CA SER A 38 -3.77 -15.62 1.73
C SER A 38 -2.80 -14.86 0.81
N GLN A 39 -3.23 -14.61 -0.43
CA GLN A 39 -2.57 -13.76 -1.39
C GLN A 39 -3.50 -12.61 -1.78
N MET A 40 -2.97 -11.40 -1.74
CA MET A 40 -3.69 -10.19 -2.12
C MET A 40 -2.95 -9.53 -3.27
N GLU A 41 -3.57 -9.55 -4.45
CA GLU A 41 -3.07 -8.81 -5.60
C GLU A 41 -3.61 -7.39 -5.56
N ILE A 42 -2.72 -6.42 -5.71
CA ILE A 42 -3.05 -5.00 -5.68
C ILE A 42 -2.57 -4.39 -6.98
N THR A 43 -3.50 -3.75 -7.70
CA THR A 43 -3.20 -2.90 -8.84
C THR A 43 -3.19 -1.45 -8.38
N LEU A 44 -2.09 -0.76 -8.63
CA LEU A 44 -1.89 0.64 -8.26
C LEU A 44 -1.08 1.39 -9.32
N TYR A 45 -1.12 2.71 -9.27
CA TYR A 45 -0.21 3.57 -10.00
C TYR A 45 0.81 4.20 -9.05
N VAL A 46 2.03 4.40 -9.54
CA VAL A 46 3.05 5.26 -8.92
C VAL A 46 3.57 6.24 -9.96
N ASN A 47 3.99 7.42 -9.52
CA ASN A 47 4.67 8.37 -10.39
C ASN A 47 6.17 8.12 -10.33
N VAL A 48 6.75 7.65 -11.43
CA VAL A 48 8.19 7.44 -11.60
C VAL A 48 8.67 8.35 -12.72
N ASN A 49 9.61 9.25 -12.43
CA ASN A 49 10.14 10.22 -13.41
C ASN A 49 9.04 11.03 -14.12
N ASN A 50 8.05 11.53 -13.35
CA ASN A 50 6.88 12.28 -13.84
C ASN A 50 5.99 11.52 -14.83
N GLN A 51 6.08 10.18 -14.86
CA GLN A 51 5.19 9.32 -15.62
C GLN A 51 4.40 8.41 -14.70
N CYS A 52 3.11 8.27 -14.99
CA CYS A 52 2.23 7.32 -14.31
C CYS A 52 2.58 5.90 -14.78
N SER A 53 3.06 5.07 -13.85
CA SER A 53 3.36 3.67 -14.10
C SER A 53 2.37 2.79 -13.35
N GLN A 54 1.63 1.95 -14.08
CA GLN A 54 0.78 0.94 -13.48
C GLN A 54 1.65 -0.22 -12.97
N THR A 55 1.46 -0.58 -11.70
CA THR A 55 2.17 -1.66 -11.03
C THR A 55 1.16 -2.63 -10.43
N LYS A 56 1.44 -3.93 -10.56
CA LYS A 56 0.73 -4.98 -9.85
C LYS A 56 1.67 -5.57 -8.80
N ILE A 57 1.24 -5.59 -7.55
CA ILE A 57 1.99 -6.18 -6.44
C ILE A 57 1.19 -7.34 -5.84
N THR A 58 1.89 -8.36 -5.35
CA THR A 58 1.27 -9.47 -4.62
C THR A 58 1.76 -9.40 -3.18
N ALA A 59 0.81 -9.16 -2.26
CA ALA A 59 1.05 -9.22 -0.83
C ALA A 59 0.63 -10.59 -0.29
N TYR A 60 1.45 -11.16 0.57
CA TYR A 60 1.22 -12.46 1.19
C TYR A 60 0.83 -12.27 2.65
N ARG A 61 -0.23 -12.93 3.09
CA ARG A 61 -0.59 -12.98 4.51
C ARG A 61 0.49 -13.76 5.25
N GLN A 62 1.05 -13.16 6.29
CA GLN A 62 1.99 -13.81 7.19
C GLN A 62 1.51 -13.66 8.63
N GLU A 63 1.73 -14.70 9.45
CA GLU A 63 1.45 -14.66 10.89
C GLU A 63 2.57 -13.95 11.65
N ASP A 64 3.82 -14.10 11.17
CA ASP A 64 5.00 -13.38 11.63
C ASP A 64 5.35 -12.22 10.67
N VAL A 65 5.78 -11.09 11.22
CA VAL A 65 6.02 -9.87 10.45
C VAL A 65 7.42 -9.90 9.84
N GLU A 66 7.59 -10.58 8.70
CA GLU A 66 8.82 -10.59 7.92
C GLU A 66 8.64 -9.94 6.53
N GLY A 67 9.41 -8.90 6.25
CA GLY A 67 9.45 -8.23 4.95
C GLY A 67 9.75 -6.74 5.04
N ASP A 68 10.28 -6.18 3.96
CA ASP A 68 10.59 -4.75 3.84
C ASP A 68 9.33 -3.88 3.69
N ASN A 69 8.16 -4.48 3.44
CA ASN A 69 6.88 -3.80 3.36
C ASN A 69 5.81 -4.66 4.02
N VAL A 70 5.20 -4.12 5.08
CA VAL A 70 4.14 -4.79 5.81
C VAL A 70 2.99 -3.82 5.94
N PHE A 71 1.76 -4.28 5.70
CA PHE A 71 0.57 -3.51 5.99
C PHE A 71 -0.53 -4.40 6.55
N LYS A 72 -1.43 -3.80 7.33
CA LYS A 72 -2.59 -4.47 7.89
C LYS A 72 -3.80 -3.55 7.89
N PRO A 73 -5.01 -4.08 7.62
CA PRO A 73 -6.22 -3.30 7.80
C PRO A 73 -6.43 -3.03 9.30
N LEU A 74 -6.66 -1.77 9.66
CA LEU A 74 -7.06 -1.35 11.00
C LEU A 74 -8.58 -1.28 11.16
N PHE A 75 -9.26 -0.88 10.09
CA PHE A 75 -10.71 -0.75 10.01
C PHE A 75 -11.15 -0.90 8.56
N ALA A 76 -12.23 -1.64 8.31
CA ALA A 76 -12.76 -1.85 6.98
C ALA A 76 -14.28 -1.87 7.02
N THR A 77 -14.90 -1.18 6.06
CA THR A 77 -16.33 -1.21 5.78
C THR A 77 -16.54 -1.51 4.30
N GLU A 78 -17.77 -1.41 3.81
CA GLU A 78 -18.07 -1.51 2.38
C GLU A 78 -17.50 -0.33 1.58
N ASP A 79 -17.33 0.85 2.19
CA ASP A 79 -16.99 2.10 1.49
C ASP A 79 -15.59 2.65 1.79
N ILE A 80 -14.98 2.24 2.90
CA ILE A 80 -13.68 2.78 3.33
C ILE A 80 -12.82 1.71 4.00
N ILE A 81 -11.51 1.74 3.73
CA ILE A 81 -10.53 0.90 4.41
C ILE A 81 -9.37 1.75 4.93
N PHE A 82 -9.06 1.61 6.21
CA PHE A 82 -7.86 2.16 6.83
C PHE A 82 -6.80 1.09 6.96
N PHE A 83 -5.62 1.36 6.41
CA PHE A 83 -4.45 0.52 6.59
C PHE A 83 -3.39 1.22 7.43
N ALA A 84 -2.71 0.45 8.27
CA ALA A 84 -1.40 0.82 8.79
C ALA A 84 -0.33 0.05 8.03
N GLY A 85 0.81 0.68 7.76
CA GLY A 85 1.95 0.02 7.15
C GLY A 85 3.30 0.43 7.75
N GLU A 86 4.29 -0.39 7.49
CA GLU A 86 5.70 -0.12 7.73
C GLU A 86 6.48 -0.48 6.45
N ASN A 87 7.31 0.44 5.97
CA ASN A 87 8.25 0.23 4.88
C ASN A 87 9.69 0.40 5.41
N VAL A 88 10.57 -0.52 5.04
CA VAL A 88 12.01 -0.40 5.19
C VAL A 88 12.59 -0.25 3.79
N ASP A 89 13.28 0.86 3.51
CA ASP A 89 13.91 1.04 2.21
C ASP A 89 15.31 0.40 2.14
N ARG A 90 15.95 0.46 0.96
CA ARG A 90 17.29 -0.08 0.73
C ARG A 90 18.38 0.55 1.62
N ALA A 91 18.15 1.76 2.12
CA ALA A 91 19.03 2.44 3.07
C ALA A 91 18.68 2.10 4.53
N SER A 92 17.82 1.10 4.75
CA SER A 92 17.30 0.69 6.06
C SER A 92 16.52 1.80 6.78
N ARG A 93 16.04 2.82 6.06
CA ARG A 93 15.18 3.85 6.63
C ARG A 93 13.78 3.28 6.77
N LYS A 94 13.30 3.25 8.01
CA LYS A 94 11.94 2.83 8.35
C LYS A 94 10.96 3.99 8.19
N THR A 95 9.84 3.72 7.55
CA THR A 95 8.72 4.65 7.35
C THR A 95 7.45 3.99 7.85
N LYS A 96 6.73 4.65 8.76
CA LYS A 96 5.39 4.24 9.18
C LYS A 96 4.35 5.02 8.39
N LEU A 97 3.32 4.33 7.93
CA LEU A 97 2.27 4.88 7.08
C LEU A 97 0.88 4.54 7.60
N ILE A 98 -0.05 5.46 7.35
CA ILE A 98 -1.48 5.22 7.34
C ILE A 98 -1.99 5.60 5.96
N PHE A 99 -2.80 4.75 5.34
CA PHE A 99 -3.46 5.09 4.09
C PHE A 99 -4.92 4.66 4.11
N VAL A 100 -5.72 5.43 3.37
CA VAL A 100 -7.16 5.29 3.29
C VAL A 100 -7.52 4.99 1.85
N LEU A 101 -8.27 3.92 1.65
CA LEU A 101 -8.89 3.52 0.40
C LEU A 101 -10.40 3.74 0.47
#